data_AF-A0A6C0LRN5-F1
#
_entry.id   AF-A0A6C0LRN5-F1
#
_cell.length_a   1.000
_cell.length_b   1.000
_cell.length_c   1.000
_cell.angle_alpha   90.00
_cell.angle_beta   90.00
_cell.angle_gamma   90.00
#
_symmetry.space_group_name_H-M   'P 1'
#
loop_
_entity.id
_entity.type
_entity.pdbx_description
1 polymer ?
#
loop_
_entity_poly.entity_id
_entity_poly.type
_entity_poly.pdbx_seq_one_letter_code
_entity_poly.pdbx_strand_id
1 'polypeptide(L)'
;MNVIIHLLILFIFIVTILILNIPKINEKNNISMKIYIFISIFLFEFFVDIFNTVTKKCVINLNKITRASLQAALIAVVAYSIYIDVLQSSNSFVTHFNSNKSRKIIIAIFITVFLLFNYLIEEILMKVYPKMNDYLNDFYKAK
;
A
#
# COMPACT_ATOMS: atom_id res chain seq x y z
N MET A 1 -11.67 11.27 -0.28
CA MET A 1 -11.22 11.33 -1.67
C MET A 1 -11.91 10.22 -2.45
N ASN A 2 -12.17 10.37 -3.75
CA ASN A 2 -12.58 9.23 -4.57
C ASN A 2 -11.46 8.18 -4.52
N VAL A 3 -11.80 6.91 -4.33
CA VAL A 3 -10.87 5.78 -4.22
C VAL A 3 -9.91 5.73 -5.40
N ILE A 4 -10.43 5.98 -6.59
CA ILE A 4 -9.66 5.99 -7.83
C ILE A 4 -8.60 7.10 -7.80
N ILE A 5 -8.96 8.29 -7.30
CA ILE A 5 -8.03 9.42 -7.17
C ILE A 5 -6.97 9.10 -6.11
N HIS A 6 -7.37 8.49 -4.98
CA HIS A 6 -6.43 8.04 -3.94
C HIS A 6 -5.38 7.10 -4.50
N LEU A 7 -5.82 6.05 -5.19
CA LEU A 7 -4.95 5.05 -5.79
C LEU A 7 -4.04 5.63 -6.88
N LEU A 8 -4.54 6.60 -7.65
CA LEU A 8 -3.74 7.27 -8.67
C LEU A 8 -2.63 8.12 -8.05
N ILE A 9 -2.92 8.89 -6.99
CA ILE A 9 -1.91 9.67 -6.28
C ILE A 9 -0.89 8.73 -5.63
N LEU A 10 -1.35 7.63 -5.02
CA LEU A 10 -0.49 6.61 -4.45
C LEU A 10 0.44 5.98 -5.51
N PHE A 11 -0.10 5.66 -6.70
CA PHE A 11 0.70 5.15 -7.81
C PHE A 11 1.78 6.14 -8.23
N ILE A 12 1.42 7.43 -8.41
CA ILE A 12 2.39 8.49 -8.73
C ILE A 12 3.46 8.59 -7.65
N PHE A 13 3.08 8.54 -6.38
CA PHE A 13 4.00 8.58 -5.25
C PHE A 13 5.00 7.42 -5.28
N ILE A 14 4.53 6.19 -5.45
CA ILE A 14 5.38 4.99 -5.52
C ILE A 14 6.35 5.09 -6.70
N VAL A 15 5.84 5.43 -7.90
CA VAL A 15 6.67 5.62 -9.09
C VAL A 15 7.74 6.68 -8.85
N THR A 16 7.38 7.80 -8.21
CA THR A 16 8.31 8.89 -7.91
C THR A 16 9.43 8.42 -6.99
N ILE A 17 9.11 7.74 -5.89
CA ILE A 17 10.10 7.21 -4.94
C ILE A 17 11.04 6.20 -5.62
N LEU A 18 10.49 5.29 -6.42
CA LEU A 18 11.28 4.30 -7.14
C LEU A 18 12.16 4.93 -8.21
N ILE A 19 11.68 5.92 -8.96
CA ILE A 19 12.46 6.65 -9.97
C ILE A 19 13.60 7.43 -9.33
N LEU A 20 13.32 8.16 -8.23
CA LEU A 20 14.32 8.88 -7.44
C LEU A 20 15.38 7.95 -6.82
N ASN A 21 15.19 6.63 -6.93
CA ASN A 21 16.15 5.62 -6.51
C ASN A 21 16.42 5.70 -5.00
N ILE A 22 15.38 6.06 -4.25
CA ILE A 22 15.34 6.06 -2.80
C ILE A 22 14.46 4.86 -2.42
N PRO A 23 15.03 3.66 -2.20
CA PRO A 23 16.44 3.32 -2.11
C PRO A 23 17.05 2.82 -3.42
N LYS A 24 18.39 2.75 -3.48
CA LYS A 24 19.09 2.16 -4.62
C LYS A 24 18.66 0.71 -4.76
N ILE A 25 18.05 0.37 -5.89
CA ILE A 25 17.67 -1.02 -6.20
C ILE A 25 18.94 -1.81 -6.49
N ASN A 26 19.60 -2.29 -5.43
CA ASN A 26 20.68 -3.25 -5.49
C ASN A 26 20.12 -4.62 -5.12
N GLU A 27 20.30 -5.60 -6.02
CA GLU A 27 19.79 -6.97 -5.89
C GLU A 27 20.31 -7.70 -4.65
N LYS A 28 21.39 -7.21 -4.04
CA LYS A 28 21.99 -7.80 -2.84
C LYS A 28 21.23 -7.49 -1.55
N ASN A 29 20.32 -6.51 -1.51
CA ASN A 29 19.72 -6.07 -0.25
C ASN A 29 18.19 -5.95 -0.28
N ASN A 30 17.53 -7.09 -0.50
CA ASN A 30 16.07 -7.22 -0.55
C ASN A 30 15.38 -6.78 0.75
N ILE A 31 16.00 -7.00 1.92
CA ILE A 31 15.46 -6.55 3.22
C ILE A 31 15.37 -5.03 3.26
N SER A 32 16.43 -4.34 2.84
CA SER A 32 16.44 -2.87 2.83
C SER A 32 15.29 -2.33 1.97
N MET A 33 15.07 -2.90 0.79
CA MET A 33 13.98 -2.47 -0.10
C MET A 33 12.60 -2.63 0.55
N LYS A 34 12.36 -3.76 1.24
CA LYS A 34 11.11 -3.99 1.98
C LYS A 34 10.88 -2.92 3.06
N ILE A 35 11.92 -2.59 3.83
CA ILE A 35 11.83 -1.57 4.88
C ILE A 35 11.52 -0.19 4.29
N TYR A 36 12.17 0.19 3.18
CA TYR A 36 11.88 1.47 2.53
C TYR A 36 10.46 1.53 1.98
N ILE A 37 10.00 0.49 1.27
CA ILE A 37 8.61 0.42 0.79
C ILE A 37 7.64 0.55 1.97
N PHE A 38 7.90 -0.18 3.06
CA PHE A 38 7.09 -0.10 4.27
C PHE A 38 6.99 1.32 4.82
N ILE A 39 8.13 1.96 5.10
CA ILE A 39 8.17 3.30 5.70
C ILE A 39 7.54 4.33 4.78
N SER A 40 7.85 4.29 3.48
CA SER A 40 7.32 5.25 2.50
C SER A 40 5.80 5.15 2.36
N ILE A 41 5.26 3.93 2.22
CA ILE A 41 3.81 3.73 2.10
C ILE A 41 3.12 4.08 3.42
N PHE A 42 3.67 3.66 4.56
CA PHE A 42 3.12 3.96 5.88
C PHE A 42 2.98 5.47 6.09
N LEU A 43 4.06 6.23 5.87
CA LEU A 43 4.06 7.69 6.06
C LEU A 43 3.10 8.35 5.08
N PHE A 44 3.09 7.94 3.82
CA PHE A 44 2.20 8.50 2.81
C PHE A 44 0.73 8.31 3.18
N GLU A 45 0.30 7.08 3.46
CA GLU A 45 -1.08 6.79 3.86
C GLU A 45 -1.46 7.51 5.14
N PHE A 46 -0.55 7.56 6.12
CA PHE A 46 -0.78 8.26 7.38
C PHE A 46 -1.03 9.76 7.17
N PHE A 47 -0.20 10.44 6.37
CA PHE A 47 -0.37 11.86 6.08
C PHE A 47 -1.61 12.13 5.24
N VAL A 48 -1.90 11.29 4.25
CA VAL A 48 -3.10 11.43 3.41
C VAL A 48 -4.37 11.29 4.26
N ASP A 49 -4.42 10.32 5.17
CA ASP A 49 -5.56 10.11 6.06
C ASP A 49 -5.72 11.22 7.09
N ILE A 50 -4.62 11.74 7.66
CA ILE A 50 -4.66 12.93 8.51
C ILE A 50 -5.22 14.11 7.72
N PHE A 51 -4.68 14.38 6.52
CA PHE A 51 -5.14 15.50 5.70
C PHE A 51 -6.62 15.36 5.32
N ASN A 52 -7.06 14.15 4.94
CA ASN A 52 -8.46 13.84 4.67
C ASN A 52 -9.36 14.05 5.90
N THR A 53 -8.88 13.72 7.10
CA THR A 53 -9.66 13.88 8.34
C THR A 53 -9.76 15.35 8.74
N VAL A 54 -8.66 16.10 8.64
CA VAL A 54 -8.60 17.54 8.92
C VAL A 54 -9.49 18.33 7.95
N THR A 55 -9.43 18.04 6.65
CA THR A 55 -10.27 18.73 5.64
C THR A 55 -11.75 18.48 5.83
N LYS A 56 -12.14 17.31 6.37
CA LYS A 56 -13.52 16.97 6.72
C LYS A 56 -13.97 17.50 8.08
N LYS A 57 -13.11 18.21 8.83
CA LYS A 57 -13.38 18.71 10.20
C LYS A 57 -13.84 17.61 11.17
N CYS A 58 -13.38 16.38 10.98
CA CYS A 58 -13.70 15.26 11.85
C CYS A 58 -12.71 15.14 13.01
N VAL A 59 -13.11 14.52 14.12
CA VAL A 59 -12.22 14.18 15.23
C VAL A 59 -11.15 13.21 14.74
N ILE A 60 -9.88 13.54 14.96
CA ILE A 60 -8.75 12.72 14.54
C ILE A 60 -8.63 11.52 15.49
N ASN A 61 -8.98 10.33 15.00
CA ASN A 61 -8.70 9.08 15.69
C ASN A 61 -7.37 8.51 15.18
N LEU A 62 -6.27 8.86 15.86
CA LEU A 62 -4.92 8.44 15.48
C LEU A 62 -4.75 6.91 15.44
N ASN A 63 -5.41 6.17 16.34
CA ASN A 63 -5.32 4.71 16.36
C ASN A 63 -5.91 4.09 15.10
N LYS A 64 -7.05 4.59 14.65
CA LYS A 64 -7.69 4.13 13.41
C LYS A 64 -6.81 4.41 12.19
N ILE A 65 -6.28 5.63 12.09
CA ILE A 65 -5.41 6.05 10.99
C ILE A 65 -4.14 5.19 10.97
N THR A 66 -3.44 5.09 12.11
CA THR A 66 -2.21 4.30 12.23
C THR A 66 -2.42 2.85 11.82
N ARG A 67 -3.54 2.23 12.23
CA ARG A 67 -3.86 0.84 11.86
C ARG A 67 -4.10 0.67 10.36
N ALA A 68 -4.83 1.60 9.74
CA ALA A 68 -5.08 1.57 8.30
C ALA A 68 -3.78 1.75 7.51
N SER A 69 -2.95 2.73 7.88
CA SER A 69 -1.65 2.98 7.24
C SER A 69 -0.68 1.81 7.42
N LEU A 70 -0.68 1.17 8.60
CA LEU A 70 0.11 -0.03 8.88
C LEU A 70 -0.32 -1.19 7.97
N GLN A 71 -1.63 -1.43 7.83
CA GLN A 71 -2.16 -2.49 6.98
C GLN A 71 -1.75 -2.27 5.51
N ALA A 72 -1.90 -1.05 4.99
CA ALA A 72 -1.47 -0.71 3.63
C ALA A 72 0.04 -0.95 3.43
N ALA A 73 0.87 -0.52 4.38
CA ALA A 73 2.31 -0.71 4.33
C ALA A 73 2.70 -2.20 4.32
N LEU A 74 2.05 -3.03 5.14
CA LEU A 74 2.27 -4.47 5.16
C LEU A 74 1.87 -5.13 3.83
N ILE A 75 0.73 -4.75 3.26
CA ILE A 75 0.28 -5.26 1.96
C ILE A 75 1.28 -4.90 0.86
N ALA A 76 1.81 -3.68 0.87
CA ALA A 76 2.83 -3.27 -0.09
C ALA A 76 4.12 -4.13 0.01
N VAL A 77 4.56 -4.47 1.23
CA VAL A 77 5.70 -5.37 1.45
C VAL A 77 5.43 -6.79 0.96
N VAL A 78 4.21 -7.30 1.18
CA VAL A 78 3.78 -8.61 0.67
C VAL A 78 3.77 -8.60 -0.86
N ALA A 79 3.18 -7.59 -1.49
CA ALA A 79 3.15 -7.43 -2.94
C ALA A 79 4.56 -7.39 -3.55
N TYR A 80 5.47 -6.65 -2.91
CA TYR A 80 6.87 -6.61 -3.32
C TYR A 80 7.59 -7.97 -3.14
N SER A 81 7.28 -8.70 -2.07
CA SER A 81 7.86 -10.04 -1.84
C SER A 81 7.43 -11.01 -2.93
N ILE A 82 6.13 -11.03 -3.26
CA ILE A 82 5.59 -11.85 -4.36
C ILE A 82 6.24 -11.48 -5.69
N TYR A 83 6.45 -10.18 -5.95
CA TYR A 83 7.17 -9.74 -7.15
C TYR A 83 8.60 -10.32 -7.22
N ILE A 84 9.34 -10.31 -6.12
CA ILE A 84 10.70 -10.89 -6.08
C ILE A 84 10.67 -12.40 -6.30
N ASP A 85 9.72 -13.11 -5.70
CA ASP A 85 9.57 -14.56 -5.88
C ASP A 85 9.26 -14.91 -7.34
N VAL A 86 8.37 -14.14 -7.99
CA VAL A 86 8.06 -14.28 -9.43
C VAL A 86 9.30 -14.02 -10.28
N LEU A 87 10.08 -12.98 -9.97
CA LEU A 87 11.32 -12.64 -10.67
C LEU A 87 12.39 -13.74 -10.54
N GLN A 88 12.52 -14.34 -9.36
CA GLN A 88 13.48 -15.41 -9.09
C GLN A 88 13.10 -16.74 -9.74
N SER A 89 11.82 -16.97 -10.08
CA SER A 89 11.34 -18.21 -10.71
C SER A 89 11.89 -18.50 -12.12
N SER A 90 12.78 -17.65 -12.66
CA SER A 90 13.54 -17.89 -13.90
C SER A 90 12.71 -18.11 -15.18
N ASN A 91 11.45 -17.67 -15.18
CA ASN A 91 10.63 -17.69 -16.39
C ASN A 91 11.20 -16.73 -17.46
N SER A 92 11.42 -17.24 -18.68
CA SER A 92 11.96 -16.51 -19.84
C SER A 92 11.13 -15.28 -20.24
N PHE A 93 9.85 -15.23 -19.85
CA PHE A 93 9.00 -14.06 -20.01
C PHE A 93 9.43 -12.86 -19.15
N VAL A 94 10.05 -13.09 -17.99
CA VAL A 94 10.40 -12.01 -17.05
C VAL A 94 11.78 -11.42 -17.36
N THR A 95 12.69 -12.23 -17.91
CA THR A 95 14.05 -11.79 -18.25
C THR A 95 14.08 -10.77 -19.40
N HIS A 96 13.06 -10.76 -20.27
CA HIS A 96 12.95 -9.78 -21.37
C HIS A 96 12.63 -8.35 -20.90
N PHE A 97 12.07 -8.18 -19.71
CA PHE A 97 11.75 -6.87 -19.13
C PHE A 97 12.79 -6.39 -18.10
N ASN A 98 13.98 -6.96 -18.09
CA ASN A 98 15.01 -6.74 -17.06
C ASN A 98 15.77 -5.41 -17.19
N SER A 99 15.12 -4.34 -17.68
CA SER A 99 15.68 -3.00 -17.57
C SER A 99 15.38 -2.42 -16.18
N ASN A 100 16.33 -1.68 -15.60
CA ASN A 100 16.15 -1.04 -14.30
C ASN A 100 14.91 -0.11 -14.25
N LYS A 101 14.55 0.51 -15.38
CA LYS A 101 13.36 1.38 -15.47
C LYS A 101 12.07 0.54 -15.49
N SER A 102 12.01 -0.50 -16.32
CA SER A 102 10.85 -1.39 -16.43
C SER A 102 10.54 -2.07 -15.09
N ARG A 103 11.59 -2.55 -14.39
CA ARG A 103 11.44 -3.16 -13.05
C ARG A 103 10.76 -2.22 -12.05
N LYS A 104 11.16 -0.94 -12.00
CA LYS A 104 10.55 0.07 -11.11
C LYS A 104 9.06 0.25 -11.37
N ILE A 105 8.70 0.36 -12.65
CA ILE A 105 7.30 0.53 -13.06
C ILE A 105 6.48 -0.71 -12.70
N ILE A 106 7.00 -1.92 -12.96
CA ILE A 106 6.31 -3.17 -12.64
C ILE A 106 6.10 -3.32 -11.14
N ILE A 107 7.10 -2.98 -10.31
CA ILE A 107 6.96 -2.99 -8.85
C ILE A 107 5.83 -2.04 -8.42
N ALA A 108 5.80 -0.82 -8.97
CA ALA A 108 4.74 0.15 -8.66
C ALA A 108 3.35 -0.40 -9.02
N ILE A 109 3.21 -0.97 -10.22
CA ILE A 109 1.97 -1.60 -10.67
C ILE A 109 1.56 -2.74 -9.72
N PHE A 110 2.47 -3.63 -9.34
CA PHE A 110 2.20 -4.73 -8.42
C PHE A 110 1.67 -4.24 -7.08
N ILE A 111 2.36 -3.26 -6.46
CA ILE A 111 1.94 -2.70 -5.18
C ILE A 111 0.55 -2.06 -5.30
N THR A 112 0.32 -1.25 -6.33
CA THR A 112 -0.96 -0.56 -6.53
C THR A 112 -2.11 -1.55 -6.78
N VAL A 113 -1.90 -2.61 -7.56
CA VAL A 113 -2.91 -3.65 -7.80
C VAL A 113 -3.28 -4.39 -6.52
N PHE A 114 -2.29 -4.75 -5.69
CA PHE A 114 -2.56 -5.41 -4.40
C PHE A 114 -3.32 -4.51 -3.43
N LEU A 115 -3.02 -3.22 -3.40
CA LEU A 115 -3.74 -2.26 -2.56
C LEU A 115 -5.17 -2.02 -3.06
N LEU A 116 -5.37 -1.93 -4.38
CA LEU A 116 -6.71 -1.89 -4.98
C LEU A 116 -7.51 -3.15 -4.60
N PHE A 117 -6.89 -4.33 -4.68
CA PHE A 117 -7.55 -5.58 -4.31
C PHE A 117 -7.97 -5.61 -2.84
N ASN A 118 -7.11 -5.15 -1.93
CA ASN A 118 -7.46 -5.02 -0.51
C ASN A 118 -8.64 -4.06 -0.31
N TYR A 119 -8.63 -2.91 -1.00
CA TYR A 119 -9.73 -1.94 -0.90
C TYR A 119 -11.06 -2.54 -1.38
N LEU A 120 -11.05 -3.28 -2.49
CA LEU A 120 -12.25 -3.95 -3.01
C LEU A 120 -12.77 -5.02 -2.04
N ILE A 121 -11.87 -5.79 -1.40
CA ILE A 121 -12.26 -6.76 -0.37
C ILE A 121 -12.94 -6.06 0.81
N GLU A 122 -12.36 -4.98 1.31
CA GLU A 122 -12.95 -4.21 2.42
C GLU A 122 -14.34 -3.67 2.05
N GLU A 123 -14.50 -3.13 0.84
CA GLU A 123 -15.78 -2.63 0.36
C GLU A 123 -16.84 -3.75 0.23
N ILE A 124 -16.45 -4.92 -0.30
CA ILE A 124 -17.34 -6.08 -0.41
C ILE A 124 -17.72 -6.59 0.98
N LEU A 125 -16.75 -6.72 1.90
CA LEU A 125 -17.01 -7.19 3.26
C LEU A 125 -17.96 -6.26 4.01
N MET A 126 -17.81 -4.93 3.86
CA MET A 126 -18.75 -3.97 4.46
C MET A 126 -20.16 -4.09 3.89
N LYS A 127 -20.31 -4.39 2.58
CA LYS A 127 -21.61 -4.58 1.94
C LYS A 127 -22.27 -5.90 2.34
N VAL A 128 -21.50 -6.98 2.46
CA VAL A 128 -22.01 -8.33 2.76
C VAL A 128 -22.31 -8.51 4.26
N TYR A 129 -21.50 -7.90 5.14
CA TYR A 129 -21.65 -8.01 6.60
C TYR A 129 -21.83 -6.63 7.27
N PRO A 130 -22.95 -5.92 7.02
CA PRO A 130 -23.16 -4.58 7.58
C PRO A 130 -23.16 -4.57 9.11
N LYS A 131 -23.61 -5.65 9.76
CA LYS A 131 -23.67 -5.79 11.23
C LYS A 131 -22.32 -5.98 11.92
N MET A 132 -21.23 -6.24 11.19
CA MET A 132 -19.89 -6.40 11.82
C MET A 132 -19.33 -5.07 12.35
N ASN A 133 -19.82 -3.94 11.82
CA ASN A 133 -19.41 -2.60 12.23
C ASN A 133 -20.04 -2.18 13.58
N ASP A 134 -21.24 -2.68 13.89
CA ASP A 134 -21.93 -2.42 15.16
C ASP A 134 -21.23 -3.13 16.33
N TYR A 135 -20.81 -4.38 16.14
CA TYR A 135 -20.05 -5.11 17.18
C TYR A 135 -18.69 -4.49 17.50
N LEU A 136 -17.99 -3.92 16.52
CA LEU A 136 -16.72 -3.22 16.75
C LEU A 136 -16.94 -1.88 17.45
N ASN A 137 -17.96 -1.11 17.06
CA ASN A 137 -18.27 0.17 17.73
C ASN A 137 -18.78 -0.02 19.16
N ASP A 138 -19.55 -1.08 19.45
CA ASP A 138 -19.98 -1.40 20.81
C ASP A 138 -18.83 -1.93 21.69
N PHE A 139 -17.87 -2.65 21.12
CA PHE A 139 -16.64 -3.02 21.84
C PHE A 139 -15.76 -1.81 22.22
N TYR A 140 -15.72 -0.78 21.37
CA TYR A 140 -14.96 0.44 21.63
C TYR A 140 -15.70 1.49 22.48
N LYS A 141 -17.03 1.38 22.63
CA LYS A 141 -17.81 2.21 23.57
C LYS A 141 -17.72 1.73 25.02
N ALA A 142 -17.29 0.49 25.24
CA ALA A 142 -17.11 -0.08 26.57
C ALA A 142 -15.69 0.19 27.12
N LYS A 143 -15.30 1.46 27.28
CA LYS A 143 -14.29 1.88 28.27
C LYS A 143 -14.31 3.37 28.52
#